data_AF-A0A0Q5CLM4-F1
#
_entry.id   AF-A0A0Q5CLM4-F1
#
_cell.length_a   1.000
_cell.length_b   1.000
_cell.length_c   1.000
_cell.angle_alpha   90.00
_cell.angle_beta   90.00
_cell.angle_gamma   90.00
#
_symmetry.space_group_name_H-M   'P 1'
#
loop_
_entity.id
_entity.type
_entity.pdbx_description
1 polymer ?
#
loop_
_entity_poly.entity_id
_entity_poly.type
_entity_poly.pdbx_seq_one_letter_code
_entity_poly.pdbx_strand_id
1 'polypeptide(L)'
;MSTAPDDLPQPEPQVSATRDEVRVRRAPKYPVFIFGGIVVGVVVTLIAVVAAPGDDQTPFAQVFGYFVLYGIAIGALVGAIVAVILDAILSRRGRSVEGERTVVETPESDEADQPVDGELE
;
A
#
# COMPACT_ATOMS: atom_id res chain seq x y z
N MET A 1 54.39 -39.10 -24.98
CA MET A 1 53.39 -39.15 -23.89
C MET A 1 53.47 -37.81 -23.19
N SER A 2 52.65 -36.85 -23.60
CA SER A 2 52.65 -35.46 -23.12
C SER A 2 51.59 -35.35 -22.02
N THR A 3 52.01 -35.19 -20.77
CA THR A 3 51.10 -34.91 -19.65
C THR A 3 51.08 -33.40 -19.45
N ALA A 4 50.03 -32.75 -19.94
CA ALA A 4 49.75 -31.35 -19.68
C ALA A 4 49.52 -31.16 -18.17
N PRO A 5 50.13 -30.14 -17.53
CA PRO A 5 49.86 -29.82 -16.15
C PRO A 5 48.55 -29.03 -16.02
N ASP A 6 47.76 -29.45 -15.04
CA ASP A 6 46.82 -28.69 -14.23
C ASP A 6 45.91 -27.69 -14.96
N ASP A 7 44.71 -28.20 -15.21
CA ASP A 7 43.43 -27.48 -15.22
C ASP A 7 43.39 -26.54 -13.98
N LEU A 8 43.81 -25.29 -14.17
CA LEU A 8 43.69 -24.26 -13.13
C LEU A 8 42.21 -24.10 -12.83
N PRO A 9 41.76 -24.24 -11.57
CA PRO A 9 40.36 -24.05 -11.22
C PRO A 9 39.95 -22.63 -11.62
N GLN A 10 39.17 -22.54 -12.70
CA GLN A 10 38.49 -21.33 -13.10
C GLN A 10 37.66 -20.88 -11.88
N PRO A 11 37.76 -19.63 -11.41
CA PRO A 11 36.90 -19.16 -10.34
C PRO A 11 35.46 -19.26 -10.83
N GLU A 12 34.73 -20.28 -10.36
CA GLU A 12 33.31 -20.41 -10.65
C GLU A 12 32.64 -19.11 -10.18
N PRO A 13 31.90 -18.41 -11.05
CA PRO A 13 31.24 -17.17 -10.68
C PRO A 13 30.29 -17.47 -9.51
N GLN A 14 30.64 -16.98 -8.33
CA GLN A 14 29.83 -17.10 -7.13
C GLN A 14 28.60 -16.19 -7.28
N VAL A 15 27.54 -16.74 -7.89
CA VAL A 15 26.23 -16.09 -7.99
C VAL A 15 25.67 -15.92 -6.58
N SER A 16 25.94 -14.77 -5.98
CA SER A 16 25.38 -14.37 -4.69
C SER A 16 23.95 -13.89 -4.91
N ALA A 17 22.99 -14.81 -4.88
CA ALA A 17 21.57 -14.49 -4.98
C ALA A 17 21.07 -13.74 -3.74
N THR A 18 21.17 -12.41 -3.73
CA THR A 18 20.52 -11.58 -2.71
C THR A 18 19.01 -11.52 -2.99
N ARG A 19 18.22 -12.28 -2.23
CA ARG A 19 16.75 -12.21 -2.24
C ARG A 19 16.30 -10.91 -1.56
N ASP A 20 15.88 -9.92 -2.34
CA ASP A 20 15.21 -8.73 -1.82
C ASP A 20 13.68 -8.96 -1.77
N GLU A 21 13.15 -9.19 -0.57
CA GLU A 21 11.73 -9.49 -0.33
C GLU A 21 10.90 -8.18 -0.37
N VAL A 22 10.44 -7.79 -1.57
CA VAL A 22 9.61 -6.58 -1.73
C VAL A 22 8.17 -6.86 -1.31
N ARG A 23 7.84 -6.53 -0.07
CA ARG A 23 6.49 -6.69 0.50
C ARG A 23 5.52 -5.65 -0.09
N VAL A 24 4.81 -6.00 -1.17
CA VAL A 24 3.72 -5.17 -1.71
C VAL A 24 2.52 -5.23 -0.75
N ARG A 25 2.46 -4.30 0.19
CA ARG A 25 1.29 -4.07 1.05
C ARG A 25 0.15 -3.49 0.21
N ARG A 26 -0.91 -4.27 -0.05
CA ARG A 26 -2.16 -3.75 -0.62
C ARG A 26 -2.77 -2.75 0.37
N ALA A 27 -2.89 -1.49 -0.04
CA ALA A 27 -3.52 -0.45 0.78
C ALA A 27 -5.02 -0.77 0.96
N PRO A 28 -5.52 -0.84 2.21
CA PRO A 28 -6.94 -0.98 2.50
C PRO A 28 -7.70 0.24 1.99
N LYS A 29 -8.90 0.03 1.43
CA LYS A 29 -9.71 1.12 0.87
C LYS A 29 -10.48 1.90 1.96
N TYR A 30 -9.77 2.54 2.89
CA TYR A 30 -10.37 3.39 3.93
C TYR A 30 -11.37 4.44 3.39
N PRO A 31 -11.12 5.10 2.23
CA PRO A 31 -12.04 6.11 1.72
C PRO A 31 -13.46 5.58 1.45
N VAL A 32 -13.59 4.32 1.05
CA VAL A 32 -14.90 3.72 0.72
C VAL A 32 -15.76 3.57 1.97
N PHE A 33 -15.16 3.16 3.09
CA PHE A 33 -15.88 2.98 4.36
C PHE A 33 -16.25 4.32 4.99
N ILE A 34 -15.37 5.32 4.90
CA ILE A 34 -15.67 6.68 5.38
C ILE A 34 -16.83 7.26 4.57
N PHE A 35 -16.78 7.16 3.24
CA PHE A 35 -17.85 7.65 2.37
C PHE A 35 -19.17 6.91 2.62
N GLY A 36 -19.12 5.58 2.77
CA GLY A 36 -20.29 4.78 3.14
C GLY A 36 -20.90 5.24 4.47
N GLY A 37 -20.06 5.48 5.48
CA GLY A 37 -20.49 6.01 6.78
C GLY A 37 -21.12 7.40 6.68
N ILE A 38 -20.57 8.30 5.86
CA ILE A 38 -21.15 9.62 5.59
C ILE A 38 -22.54 9.48 4.99
N VAL A 39 -22.70 8.64 3.96
CA VAL A 39 -24.00 8.41 3.32
C VAL A 39 -25.02 7.91 4.32
N VAL A 40 -24.66 6.92 5.14
CA VAL A 40 -25.53 6.39 6.20
C VAL A 40 -25.87 7.48 7.22
N GLY A 41 -24.89 8.28 7.65
CA GLY A 41 -25.11 9.38 8.60
C GLY A 41 -26.07 10.45 8.08
N VAL A 42 -25.93 10.85 6.81
CA VAL A 42 -26.85 11.79 6.13
C VAL A 42 -28.27 11.22 6.10
N VAL A 43 -28.42 9.95 5.73
CA VAL A 43 -29.73 9.28 5.69
C VAL A 43 -30.37 9.22 7.08
N VAL A 44 -29.60 8.86 8.11
CA VAL A 44 -30.09 8.84 9.50
C VAL A 44 -30.54 10.23 9.94
N THR A 45 -29.75 11.27 9.66
CA THR A 45 -30.14 12.64 9.97
C THR A 45 -31.40 13.06 9.22
N LEU A 46 -31.50 12.74 7.93
CA LEU A 46 -32.69 13.07 7.14
C LEU A 46 -33.94 12.45 7.77
N ILE A 47 -33.88 11.16 8.12
CA ILE A 47 -34.98 10.45 8.79
C ILE A 47 -35.30 11.12 10.12
N ALA A 48 -34.30 11.47 10.93
CA ALA A 48 -34.50 12.10 12.23
C ALA A 48 -35.21 13.46 12.10
N VAL A 49 -34.83 14.29 11.12
CA VAL A 49 -35.43 15.61 10.91
C VAL A 49 -36.85 15.49 10.37
N VAL A 50 -37.12 14.53 9.47
CA VAL A 50 -38.47 14.29 8.95
C VAL A 50 -39.40 13.70 10.02
N ALA A 51 -38.87 12.84 10.90
CA ALA A 51 -39.64 12.21 11.97
C ALA A 51 -39.84 13.13 13.19
N ALA A 52 -39.02 14.17 13.33
CA ALA A 52 -39.17 15.14 14.40
C ALA A 52 -40.46 15.95 14.22
N PRO A 53 -41.24 16.18 15.29
CA PRO A 53 -42.39 17.07 15.22
C PRO A 53 -41.89 18.48 14.86
N GLY A 54 -42.30 18.96 13.69
CA GLY A 54 -41.89 20.27 13.18
C GLY A 54 -42.56 21.41 13.93
N ASP A 55 -41.80 22.48 14.13
CA ASP A 55 -42.34 23.81 14.45
C ASP A 55 -42.49 24.59 13.14
N ASP A 56 -43.66 25.20 12.92
CA ASP A 56 -43.97 25.95 11.70
C ASP A 56 -43.05 27.17 11.50
N GLN A 57 -42.37 27.61 12.57
CA GLN A 57 -41.50 28.79 12.52
C GLN A 57 -40.09 28.51 11.99
N THR A 58 -39.63 27.25 11.99
CA THR A 58 -38.26 26.93 11.57
C THR A 58 -38.25 26.19 10.23
N PRO A 59 -37.62 26.76 9.17
CA PRO A 59 -37.54 26.08 7.88
C PRO A 59 -36.83 24.73 7.97
N PHE A 60 -37.40 23.71 7.32
CA PHE A 60 -36.80 22.36 7.24
C PHE A 60 -35.33 22.39 6.80
N ALA A 61 -35.01 23.20 5.79
CA ALA A 61 -33.66 23.32 5.25
C ALA A 61 -32.64 23.82 6.30
N GLN A 62 -33.07 24.66 7.24
CA GLN A 62 -32.22 25.16 8.32
C GLN A 62 -31.95 24.07 9.36
N VAL A 63 -32.98 23.33 9.78
CA VAL A 63 -32.84 22.21 10.73
C VAL A 63 -32.00 21.10 10.13
N PHE A 64 -32.36 20.63 8.93
CA PHE A 64 -31.60 19.61 8.22
C PHE A 64 -30.17 20.06 7.94
N GLY A 65 -30.01 21.29 7.43
CA GLY A 65 -28.72 21.88 7.14
C GLY A 65 -27.79 21.92 8.35
N TYR A 66 -28.31 22.22 9.54
CA TYR A 66 -27.52 22.19 10.78
C TYR A 66 -27.18 20.76 11.20
N PHE A 67 -28.16 19.85 11.28
CA PHE A 67 -27.94 18.50 11.78
C PHE A 67 -27.15 17.60 10.82
N VAL A 68 -27.18 17.86 9.51
CA VAL A 68 -26.49 17.02 8.52
C VAL A 68 -24.97 17.11 8.69
N LEU A 69 -24.43 18.24 9.19
CA LEU A 69 -23.01 18.36 9.53
C LEU A 69 -22.62 17.33 10.59
N TYR A 70 -23.43 17.18 11.64
CA TYR A 70 -23.21 16.17 12.69
C TYR A 70 -23.38 14.76 12.15
N GLY A 71 -24.40 14.53 11.30
CA GLY A 71 -24.59 13.24 10.63
C GLY A 71 -23.39 12.82 9.80
N ILE A 72 -22.82 13.73 9.00
CA ILE A 72 -21.61 13.52 8.20
C ILE A 72 -20.42 13.22 9.12
N ALA A 73 -20.18 14.04 10.14
CA ALA A 73 -19.02 13.89 11.03
C ALA A 73 -19.05 12.58 11.81
N ILE A 74 -20.20 12.26 12.43
CA ILE A 74 -20.38 11.01 13.19
C ILE A 74 -20.36 9.81 12.25
N GLY A 75 -21.04 9.90 11.10
CA GLY A 75 -21.06 8.84 10.09
C GLY A 75 -19.67 8.53 9.54
N ALA A 76 -18.88 9.56 9.21
CA ALA A 76 -17.48 9.43 8.79
C ALA A 76 -16.63 8.77 9.88
N LEU A 77 -16.77 9.20 11.13
CA LEU A 77 -16.02 8.65 12.27
C LEU A 77 -16.34 7.16 12.46
N VAL A 78 -17.62 6.80 12.49
CA VAL A 78 -18.05 5.40 12.62
C VAL A 78 -17.57 4.58 11.43
N GLY A 79 -17.70 5.09 10.21
CA GLY A 79 -17.19 4.44 9.00
C GLY A 79 -15.68 4.21 9.04
N ALA A 80 -14.92 5.20 9.52
CA ALA A 80 -13.47 5.08 9.70
C ALA A 80 -13.11 4.01 10.75
N ILE A 81 -13.80 3.99 11.90
CA ILE A 81 -13.58 2.99 12.94
C ILE A 81 -13.85 1.58 12.38
N VAL A 82 -14.95 1.39 11.66
CA VAL A 82 -15.27 0.12 10.99
C VAL A 82 -14.18 -0.25 9.99
N ALA A 83 -13.68 0.70 9.21
CA ALA A 83 -12.58 0.47 8.27
C ALA A 83 -11.32 -0.03 8.98
N VAL A 84 -10.94 0.58 10.09
CA VAL A 84 -9.77 0.20 10.89
C VAL A 84 -9.94 -1.18 11.51
N ILE A 85 -11.12 -1.50 12.04
CA ILE A 85 -11.41 -2.83 12.61
C ILE A 85 -11.32 -3.90 11.53
N LEU A 86 -11.96 -3.68 10.38
CA LEU A 86 -11.93 -4.62 9.26
C LEU A 86 -10.52 -4.78 8.71
N ASP A 87 -9.77 -3.69 8.57
CA ASP A 87 -8.36 -3.74 8.18
C ASP A 87 -7.52 -4.54 9.17
N ALA A 88 -7.69 -4.35 10.48
CA ALA A 88 -6.97 -5.11 11.49
C ALA A 88 -7.28 -6.62 11.43
N ILE A 89 -8.53 -6.98 11.15
CA ILE A 89 -8.97 -8.39 11.00
C ILE A 89 -8.42 -8.98 9.70
N LEU A 90 -8.51 -8.24 8.59
CA LEU A 90 -8.17 -8.74 7.26
C LEU A 90 -6.66 -8.75 7.03
N SER A 91 -5.91 -7.79 7.57
CA SER A 91 -4.44 -7.78 7.61
C SER A 91 -3.90 -8.99 8.37
N ARG A 92 -4.56 -9.41 9.46
CA ARG A 92 -4.21 -10.64 10.17
C ARG A 92 -4.53 -11.92 9.39
N ARG A 93 -5.47 -11.88 8.44
CA ARG A 93 -5.91 -13.04 7.64
C ARG A 93 -5.26 -13.09 6.25
N GLY A 94 -4.64 -12.00 5.81
CA GLY A 94 -4.06 -11.81 4.49
C GLY A 94 -2.79 -12.62 4.29
N ARG A 95 -2.99 -13.82 3.72
CA ARG A 95 -2.00 -14.70 3.10
C ARG A 95 -0.85 -13.93 2.42
N SER A 96 0.39 -14.25 2.83
CA SER A 96 1.60 -14.01 2.05
C SER A 96 1.38 -14.48 0.62
N VAL A 97 1.32 -13.55 -0.32
CA VAL A 97 1.61 -13.86 -1.72
C VAL A 97 3.08 -13.55 -1.90
N GLU A 98 3.87 -14.62 -1.81
CA GLU A 98 5.30 -14.69 -2.11
C GLU A 98 5.49 -14.23 -3.57
N GLY A 99 5.98 -12.99 -3.73
CA GLY A 99 6.33 -12.44 -5.02
C GLY A 99 7.79 -12.70 -5.29
N GLU A 100 8.09 -13.79 -6.00
CA GLU A 100 9.43 -14.07 -6.50
C GLU A 100 9.79 -13.04 -7.60
N ARG A 101 10.68 -12.11 -7.28
CA ARG A 101 11.24 -11.17 -8.26
C ARG A 101 12.70 -11.55 -8.50
N THR A 102 12.96 -12.21 -9.63
CA THR A 102 14.32 -12.47 -10.12
C THR A 102 14.89 -11.16 -10.67
N VAL A 103 15.78 -10.51 -9.92
CA VAL A 103 16.66 -9.47 -10.47
C VAL A 103 17.79 -10.19 -11.18
N VAL A 104 17.88 -10.04 -12.50
CA VAL A 104 19.04 -10.47 -13.29
C VAL A 104 20.02 -9.30 -13.26
N GLU A 105 21.13 -9.44 -12.55
CA GLU A 105 22.29 -8.58 -12.75
C GLU A 105 22.84 -8.86 -14.15
N THR A 106 22.68 -7.91 -15.06
CA THR A 106 23.50 -7.86 -16.27
C THR A 106 24.88 -7.39 -15.81
N PRO A 107 25.95 -8.18 -15.97
CA PRO A 107 27.30 -7.70 -15.66
C PRO A 107 27.61 -6.53 -16.59
N GLU A 108 27.59 -5.33 -16.02
CA GLU A 108 28.11 -4.12 -16.63
C GLU A 108 29.64 -4.25 -16.65
N SER A 109 30.15 -4.76 -17.77
CA SER A 109 31.39 -4.30 -18.42
C SER A 109 32.55 -3.90 -17.49
N ASP A 110 33.40 -4.90 -17.18
CA ASP A 110 34.76 -4.78 -16.64
C ASP A 110 35.76 -4.15 -17.66
N GLU A 111 35.37 -3.12 -18.40
CA GLU A 111 36.21 -2.62 -19.50
C GLU A 111 36.04 -1.12 -19.75
N ALA A 112 36.61 -0.28 -18.85
CA ALA A 112 37.25 1.00 -19.20
C ALA A 112 37.67 1.81 -17.97
N ASP A 113 38.54 1.29 -17.10
CA ASP A 113 39.36 2.20 -16.26
C ASP A 113 40.68 1.57 -15.77
N GLN A 114 41.47 1.02 -16.70
CA GLN A 114 42.89 0.81 -16.42
C GLN A 114 43.71 1.91 -17.12
N PRO A 115 44.35 2.82 -16.37
CA PRO A 115 45.29 3.79 -16.94
C PRO A 115 46.50 3.02 -17.49
N VAL A 116 46.84 3.31 -18.74
CA VAL A 116 48.04 2.79 -19.40
C VAL A 116 49.26 3.50 -18.81
N ASP A 117 49.68 3.05 -17.64
CA ASP A 117 50.96 3.43 -17.04
C ASP A 117 52.05 2.50 -17.61
N GLY A 118 52.50 2.83 -18.81
CA GLY A 118 53.71 2.28 -19.41
C GLY A 118 54.93 2.98 -18.83
N GLU A 119 55.59 2.35 -17.86
CA GLU A 119 56.97 2.66 -17.50
C GLU A 119 57.93 1.91 -18.46
N LEU A 120 59.05 2.58 -18.79
CA LEU A 120 60.36 2.07 -19.28
C LEU A 120 60.64 2.03 -20.81
N GLU A 121 61.09 3.15 -21.37
CA GLU A 121 62.48 3.34 -21.91
C GLU A 121 62.79 4.82 -22.17
#